data_AF-A0A0V7ZCD8-F1
#
_entry.id   AF-A0A0V7ZCD8-F1
#
_cell.length_a   1.000
_cell.length_b   1.000
_cell.length_c   1.000
_cell.angle_alpha   90.00
_cell.angle_beta   90.00
_cell.angle_gamma   90.00
#
_symmetry.space_group_name_H-M   'P 1'
#
loop_
_entity.id
_entity.type
_entity.pdbx_description
1 polymer ?
#
loop_
_entity_poly.entity_id
_entity_poly.type
_entity_poly.pdbx_seq_one_letter_code
_entity_poly.pdbx_strand_id
1 'polypeptide(L)'
;MANKPKQNFEKLTYQKIKDKVMSIKKKLLLSVGAIIVGSSAILAINPPASAAPSTFQKTCRRSGIVSFRGNAYLQSSCRMINGRYKKSSIRLQGIYNDNGVLRFSGGRESASFQRSCRKIGVRGSTLVASCRKRNGRYRNTSIRLNDIHNRNGRLTY
;
A
#
# COMPACT_ATOMS: atom_id res chain seq x y z
N MET A 1 46.23 -5.47 -32.30
CA MET A 1 46.27 -4.26 -31.46
C MET A 1 45.17 -4.35 -30.41
N ALA A 2 45.54 -4.21 -29.13
CA ALA A 2 44.79 -4.67 -27.97
C ALA A 2 43.77 -3.64 -27.44
N ASN A 3 42.56 -4.09 -27.10
CA ASN A 3 41.56 -3.28 -26.41
C ASN A 3 40.94 -4.07 -25.23
N LYS A 4 41.69 -4.24 -24.12
CA LYS A 4 41.21 -4.89 -22.88
C LYS A 4 41.85 -4.39 -21.56
N PRO A 5 41.66 -3.13 -21.11
CA PRO A 5 41.91 -2.81 -19.69
C PRO A 5 40.67 -2.34 -18.90
N LYS A 6 39.65 -1.74 -19.52
CA LYS A 6 38.56 -1.05 -18.78
C LYS A 6 37.47 -1.98 -18.20
N GLN A 7 37.17 -3.11 -18.84
CA GLN A 7 36.10 -4.01 -18.37
C GLN A 7 36.45 -4.83 -17.11
N ASN A 8 37.74 -4.99 -16.78
CA ASN A 8 38.16 -5.77 -15.61
C ASN A 8 38.04 -4.97 -14.29
N PHE A 9 38.16 -3.65 -14.33
CA PHE A 9 38.04 -2.79 -13.13
C PHE A 9 36.61 -2.74 -12.58
N GLU A 10 35.61 -2.71 -13.46
CA GLU A 10 34.19 -2.63 -13.09
C GLU A 10 33.71 -3.95 -12.45
N LYS A 11 34.15 -5.10 -12.96
CA LYS A 11 33.87 -6.42 -12.38
C LYS A 11 34.50 -6.60 -10.99
N LEU A 12 35.73 -6.13 -10.80
CA LEU A 12 36.43 -6.23 -9.49
C LEU A 12 35.71 -5.40 -8.41
N THR A 13 35.16 -4.25 -8.79
CA THR A 13 34.41 -3.38 -7.89
C THR A 13 33.07 -4.01 -7.50
N TYR A 14 32.33 -4.58 -8.46
CA TYR A 14 31.08 -5.29 -8.20
C TYR A 14 31.27 -6.50 -7.27
N GLN A 15 32.33 -7.29 -7.49
CA GLN A 15 32.58 -8.47 -6.67
C GLN A 15 32.89 -8.10 -5.22
N LYS A 16 33.73 -7.08 -4.99
CA LYS A 16 34.01 -6.57 -3.62
C LYS A 16 32.75 -6.09 -2.90
N ILE A 17 31.83 -5.42 -3.62
CA ILE A 17 30.56 -4.96 -3.04
C ILE A 17 29.67 -6.16 -2.69
N LYS A 18 29.57 -7.16 -3.59
CA LYS A 18 28.79 -8.38 -3.38
C LYS A 18 29.27 -9.18 -2.16
N ASP A 19 30.59 -9.33 -2.00
CA ASP A 19 31.19 -10.04 -0.87
C ASP A 19 30.92 -9.32 0.47
N LYS A 20 30.98 -7.98 0.47
CA LYS A 20 30.67 -7.16 1.65
C LYS A 20 29.19 -7.27 2.04
N VAL A 21 28.27 -7.27 1.07
CA VAL A 21 26.83 -7.47 1.30
C VAL A 21 26.53 -8.88 1.83
N MET A 22 27.21 -9.91 1.33
CA MET A 22 27.05 -11.29 1.80
C MET A 22 27.54 -11.47 3.24
N SER A 23 28.65 -10.82 3.61
CA SER A 23 29.16 -10.82 4.99
C SER A 23 28.19 -10.17 5.99
N ILE A 24 27.55 -9.05 5.59
CA ILE A 24 26.53 -8.38 6.41
C ILE A 24 25.30 -9.27 6.62
N LYS A 25 24.80 -9.93 5.57
CA LYS A 25 23.67 -10.87 5.68
C LYS A 25 23.98 -12.04 6.61
N LYS A 26 25.21 -12.59 6.56
CA LYS A 26 25.63 -13.70 7.43
C LYS A 26 25.64 -13.31 8.90
N LYS A 27 26.07 -12.08 9.24
CA LYS A 27 26.00 -11.55 10.61
C LYS A 27 24.56 -11.36 11.09
N LEU A 28 23.64 -10.97 10.21
CA LEU A 28 22.21 -10.80 10.54
C LEU A 28 21.48 -12.14 10.78
N LEU A 29 21.97 -13.23 10.19
CA LEU A 29 21.40 -14.58 10.34
C LEU A 29 21.86 -15.30 11.62
N LEU A 30 22.92 -14.83 12.29
CA LEU A 30 23.51 -15.50 13.46
C LEU A 30 22.91 -15.08 14.81
N SER A 31 21.87 -14.24 14.84
CA SER A 31 21.23 -13.77 16.09
C SER A 31 19.98 -14.56 16.51
N VAL A 32 19.63 -15.65 15.82
CA VAL A 32 18.52 -16.54 16.21
C VAL A 32 19.08 -17.93 16.48
N GLY A 33 19.55 -18.18 17.71
CA GLY A 33 20.12 -19.48 18.04
C GLY A 33 20.70 -19.58 19.44
N ALA A 34 19.97 -19.15 20.47
CA ALA A 34 20.20 -19.60 21.84
C ALA A 34 18.91 -20.24 22.36
N ILE A 35 18.95 -21.57 22.47
CA ILE A 35 17.88 -22.47 22.90
C ILE A 35 17.75 -22.33 24.43
N ILE A 36 16.56 -21.95 24.91
CA ILE A 36 16.17 -22.17 26.30
C ILE A 36 15.23 -23.38 26.31
N VAL A 37 15.72 -24.46 26.92
CA VAL A 37 14.92 -25.62 27.30
C VAL A 37 14.01 -25.19 28.45
N GLY A 38 12.71 -25.14 28.20
CA GLY A 38 11.69 -24.85 29.20
C GLY A 38 10.32 -24.94 28.55
N SER A 39 9.50 -25.88 29.01
CA SER A 39 8.14 -26.14 28.52
C SER A 39 7.20 -24.99 28.85
N SER A 40 7.37 -23.87 28.17
CA SER A 40 6.47 -22.72 28.23
C SER A 40 5.41 -22.93 27.17
N ALA A 41 4.15 -23.12 27.58
CA ALA A 41 3.01 -23.05 26.69
C ALA A 41 3.05 -21.70 25.96
N ILE A 42 3.39 -21.71 24.67
CA ILE A 42 3.41 -20.51 23.84
C ILE A 42 1.94 -20.12 23.65
N LEU A 43 1.49 -19.13 24.43
CA LEU A 43 0.24 -18.43 24.14
C LEU A 43 0.39 -17.81 22.75
N ALA A 44 -0.29 -18.40 21.76
CA ALA A 44 -0.36 -17.84 20.41
C ALA A 44 -1.14 -16.52 20.47
N ILE A 45 -0.42 -15.43 20.66
CA ILE A 45 -0.95 -14.08 20.44
C ILE A 45 -1.18 -13.97 18.93
N ASN A 46 -2.42 -14.23 18.49
CA ASN A 46 -2.86 -13.89 17.14
C ASN A 46 -2.83 -12.36 17.05
N PRO A 47 -1.89 -11.74 16.31
CA PRO A 47 -1.94 -10.29 16.15
C PRO A 47 -3.28 -9.93 15.49
N PRO A 48 -3.90 -8.80 15.87
CA PRO A 48 -5.09 -8.34 15.20
C PRO A 48 -4.80 -8.27 13.70
N ALA A 49 -5.64 -8.92 12.89
CA ALA A 49 -5.46 -8.97 11.45
C ALA A 49 -5.46 -7.54 10.91
N SER A 50 -4.27 -7.01 10.63
CA SER A 50 -4.10 -5.71 10.01
C SER A 50 -4.46 -5.87 8.54
N ALA A 51 -5.38 -5.05 8.05
CA ALA A 51 -5.75 -4.98 6.64
C ALA A 51 -4.47 -4.84 5.79
N ALA A 52 -4.27 -5.76 4.84
CA ALA A 52 -3.05 -5.79 4.05
C ALA A 52 -2.95 -4.55 3.15
N PRO A 53 -1.75 -4.06 2.82
CA PRO A 53 -1.63 -2.92 1.93
C PRO A 53 -2.21 -3.19 0.53
N SER A 54 -2.92 -2.21 -0.04
CA SER A 54 -3.39 -2.31 -1.43
C SER A 54 -2.25 -2.48 -2.43
N THR A 55 -2.54 -3.19 -3.53
CA THR A 55 -1.60 -3.43 -4.64
C THR A 55 -2.10 -2.98 -6.01
N PHE A 56 -3.36 -2.56 -6.14
CA PHE A 56 -3.93 -2.13 -7.43
C PHE A 56 -3.09 -1.06 -8.14
N GLN A 57 -2.48 -0.14 -7.40
CA GLN A 57 -1.67 0.95 -7.93
C GLN A 57 -0.44 0.48 -8.72
N LYS A 58 -0.02 -0.79 -8.55
CA LYS A 58 1.08 -1.39 -9.30
C LYS A 58 0.68 -1.73 -10.74
N THR A 59 -0.61 -1.92 -11.00
CA THR A 59 -1.11 -2.45 -12.30
C THR A 59 -2.30 -1.68 -12.85
N CYS A 60 -2.81 -0.69 -12.14
CA CYS A 60 -3.85 0.23 -12.61
C CYS A 60 -3.31 1.65 -12.77
N ARG A 61 -3.92 2.42 -13.67
CA ARG A 61 -3.54 3.80 -14.01
C ARG A 61 -4.76 4.71 -14.07
N ARG A 62 -4.53 6.02 -13.97
CA ARG A 62 -5.57 7.06 -13.98
C ARG A 62 -6.62 6.81 -12.88
N SER A 63 -6.13 6.51 -11.69
CA SER A 63 -6.97 6.28 -10.52
C SER A 63 -7.54 7.59 -10.00
N GLY A 64 -8.82 7.60 -9.65
CA GLY A 64 -9.53 8.76 -9.12
C GLY A 64 -10.67 8.34 -8.20
N ILE A 65 -11.16 9.30 -7.43
CA ILE A 65 -12.34 9.10 -6.58
C ILE A 65 -13.53 9.76 -7.24
N VAL A 66 -14.60 9.01 -7.40
CA VAL A 66 -15.89 9.50 -7.91
C VAL A 66 -16.98 9.25 -6.88
N SER A 67 -17.93 10.16 -6.78
CA SER A 67 -19.08 10.04 -5.88
C SER A 67 -20.34 9.79 -6.70
N PHE A 68 -21.10 8.76 -6.35
CA PHE A 68 -22.34 8.42 -7.02
C PHE A 68 -23.37 7.90 -6.01
N ARG A 69 -24.60 8.43 -6.07
CA ARG A 69 -25.72 8.08 -5.15
C ARG A 69 -25.29 8.04 -3.68
N GLY A 70 -24.57 9.07 -3.23
CA GLY A 70 -24.12 9.20 -1.84
C GLY A 70 -22.95 8.28 -1.43
N ASN A 71 -22.42 7.45 -2.33
CA ASN A 71 -21.30 6.54 -2.09
C ASN A 71 -20.03 7.02 -2.80
N ALA A 72 -18.86 6.74 -2.23
CA ALA A 72 -17.56 7.00 -2.87
C ALA A 72 -17.01 5.73 -3.53
N TYR A 73 -16.46 5.88 -4.73
CA TYR A 73 -15.85 4.80 -5.50
C TYR A 73 -14.42 5.18 -5.91
N LEU A 74 -13.51 4.21 -5.79
CA LEU A 74 -12.23 4.26 -6.50
C LEU A 74 -12.48 3.79 -7.93
N GLN A 75 -12.31 4.68 -8.90
CA GLN A 75 -12.33 4.35 -10.33
C GLN A 75 -10.90 4.30 -10.85
N SER A 76 -10.57 3.29 -11.65
CA SER A 76 -9.24 3.17 -12.27
C SER A 76 -9.30 2.39 -13.59
N SER A 77 -8.23 2.48 -14.38
CA SER A 77 -8.03 1.66 -15.58
C SER A 77 -6.98 0.58 -15.26
N CYS A 78 -7.41 -0.67 -15.14
CA CYS A 78 -6.60 -1.77 -14.63
C CYS A 78 -6.15 -2.73 -15.72
N ARG A 79 -4.87 -3.14 -15.67
CA ARG A 79 -4.28 -4.09 -16.62
C ARG A 79 -4.87 -5.48 -16.43
N MET A 80 -5.29 -6.09 -17.53
CA MET A 80 -5.76 -7.48 -17.62
C MET A 80 -4.58 -8.43 -17.86
N ILE A 81 -4.81 -9.75 -17.72
CA ILE A 81 -3.80 -10.78 -17.99
C ILE A 81 -3.30 -10.71 -19.44
N ASN A 82 -4.20 -10.45 -20.40
CA ASN A 82 -3.85 -10.25 -21.81
C ASN A 82 -3.16 -8.90 -22.12
N GLY A 83 -2.79 -8.11 -21.10
CA GLY A 83 -2.10 -6.83 -21.26
C GLY A 83 -3.00 -5.63 -21.61
N ARG A 84 -4.26 -5.84 -22.02
CA ARG A 84 -5.22 -4.75 -22.26
C ARG A 84 -5.64 -4.09 -20.94
N TYR A 85 -6.22 -2.91 -21.03
CA TYR A 85 -6.71 -2.18 -19.85
C TYR A 85 -8.23 -2.15 -19.83
N LYS A 86 -8.81 -2.46 -18.67
CA LYS A 86 -10.25 -2.41 -18.41
C LYS A 86 -10.55 -1.30 -17.41
N LYS A 87 -11.57 -0.47 -17.69
CA LYS A 87 -12.10 0.47 -16.68
C LYS A 87 -12.79 -0.35 -15.59
N SER A 88 -12.46 -0.06 -14.34
CA SER A 88 -13.02 -0.73 -13.17
C SER A 88 -13.29 0.28 -12.07
N SER A 89 -14.29 0.00 -11.25
CA SER A 89 -14.63 0.77 -10.08
C SER A 89 -14.91 -0.16 -8.90
N ILE A 90 -14.61 0.32 -7.70
CA ILE A 90 -14.92 -0.38 -6.45
C ILE A 90 -15.45 0.63 -5.43
N ARG A 91 -16.53 0.27 -4.72
CA ARG A 91 -17.09 1.09 -3.65
C ARG A 91 -16.12 1.09 -2.47
N LEU A 92 -15.73 2.27 -1.99
CA LEU A 92 -14.90 2.39 -0.80
C LEU A 92 -15.73 2.14 0.47
N GLN A 93 -15.14 1.42 1.42
CA GLN A 93 -15.78 0.97 2.65
C GLN A 93 -15.14 1.61 3.87
N GLY A 94 -15.97 1.92 4.88
CA GLY A 94 -15.52 2.26 6.23
C GLY A 94 -14.69 3.54 6.41
N ILE A 95 -14.50 4.34 5.35
CA ILE A 95 -13.73 5.60 5.46
C ILE A 95 -14.67 6.74 5.84
N TYR A 96 -14.38 7.41 6.95
CA TYR A 96 -15.16 8.56 7.42
C TYR A 96 -14.25 9.71 7.87
N ASN A 97 -14.85 10.88 8.03
CA ASN A 97 -14.16 12.07 8.54
C ASN A 97 -14.45 12.21 10.05
N ASP A 98 -13.40 12.13 10.86
CA ASP A 98 -13.42 12.39 12.29
C ASP A 98 -12.74 13.74 12.59
N ASN A 99 -13.55 14.79 12.76
CA ASN A 99 -13.08 16.13 13.09
C ASN A 99 -11.89 16.64 12.24
N GLY A 100 -11.96 16.41 10.93
CA GLY A 100 -10.94 16.80 9.95
C GLY A 100 -9.87 15.74 9.69
N VAL A 101 -9.98 14.55 10.27
CA VAL A 101 -9.04 13.42 10.09
C VAL A 101 -9.77 12.25 9.45
N LEU A 102 -9.22 11.69 8.37
CA LEU A 102 -9.76 10.47 7.78
C LEU A 102 -9.46 9.27 8.67
N ARG A 103 -10.46 8.44 8.96
CA ARG A 103 -10.31 7.20 9.75
C ARG A 103 -11.05 6.04 9.09
N PHE A 104 -10.64 4.82 9.45
CA PHE A 104 -11.39 3.60 9.19
C PHE A 104 -12.21 3.24 10.42
N SER A 105 -13.45 2.84 10.18
CA SER A 105 -14.37 2.30 11.19
C SER A 105 -14.21 0.78 11.41
N GLY A 106 -13.49 0.09 10.51
CA GLY A 106 -13.27 -1.35 10.57
C GLY A 106 -14.38 -2.21 9.96
N GLY A 107 -15.46 -1.62 9.44
CA GLY A 107 -16.57 -2.34 8.82
C GLY A 107 -16.67 -2.21 7.29
N ARG A 108 -17.69 -2.88 6.72
CA ARG A 108 -17.99 -2.95 5.27
C ARG A 108 -19.04 -1.93 4.80
N GLU A 109 -19.48 -1.07 5.70
CA GLU A 109 -20.39 0.03 5.40
C GLU A 109 -19.78 0.99 4.39
N SER A 110 -20.63 1.76 3.73
CA SER A 110 -20.16 2.74 2.75
C SER A 110 -19.32 3.83 3.40
N ALA A 111 -18.23 4.19 2.72
CA ALA A 111 -17.49 5.39 3.04
C ALA A 111 -18.41 6.63 3.04
N SER A 112 -18.17 7.53 3.97
CA SER A 112 -18.98 8.74 4.21
C SER A 112 -18.17 10.03 4.17
N PHE A 113 -16.83 9.95 4.13
CA PHE A 113 -15.93 11.11 4.15
C PHE A 113 -16.26 12.15 3.06
N GLN A 114 -16.70 11.71 1.89
CA GLN A 114 -17.06 12.55 0.75
C GLN A 114 -18.17 13.57 1.06
N ARG A 115 -18.96 13.35 2.12
CA ARG A 115 -20.02 14.26 2.56
C ARG A 115 -19.48 15.53 3.23
N SER A 116 -18.25 15.51 3.74
CA SER A 116 -17.66 16.61 4.51
C SER A 116 -16.22 16.94 4.14
N CYS A 117 -15.68 16.29 3.11
CA CYS A 117 -14.35 16.54 2.59
C CYS A 117 -14.42 17.10 1.16
N ARG A 118 -13.42 17.89 0.79
CA ARG A 118 -13.22 18.49 -0.54
C ARG A 118 -11.80 18.24 -1.04
N LYS A 119 -11.54 18.56 -2.31
CA LYS A 119 -10.24 18.32 -2.96
C LYS A 119 -9.80 16.84 -2.80
N ILE A 120 -10.75 15.94 -3.00
CA ILE A 120 -10.58 14.50 -2.82
C ILE A 120 -9.81 13.95 -4.01
N GLY A 121 -8.76 13.18 -3.74
CA GLY A 121 -7.99 12.49 -4.78
C GLY A 121 -7.26 11.28 -4.24
N VAL A 122 -6.60 10.54 -5.12
CA VAL A 122 -5.77 9.39 -4.74
C VAL A 122 -4.39 9.52 -5.35
N ARG A 123 -3.35 9.20 -4.58
CA ARG A 123 -1.95 9.15 -5.01
C ARG A 123 -1.41 7.76 -4.69
N GLY A 124 -1.23 6.93 -5.72
CA GLY A 124 -0.95 5.50 -5.53
C GLY A 124 -2.10 4.82 -4.77
N SER A 125 -1.82 4.31 -3.57
CA SER A 125 -2.82 3.74 -2.65
C SER A 125 -3.15 4.65 -1.47
N THR A 126 -2.87 5.95 -1.55
CA THR A 126 -3.18 6.92 -0.50
C THR A 126 -4.30 7.85 -0.95
N LEU A 127 -5.43 7.83 -0.23
CA LEU A 127 -6.51 8.81 -0.36
C LEU A 127 -6.07 10.10 0.32
N VAL A 128 -6.19 11.22 -0.40
CA VAL A 128 -5.89 12.57 0.12
C VAL A 128 -7.14 13.44 0.01
N ALA A 129 -7.38 14.26 1.02
CA ALA A 129 -8.52 15.18 1.03
C ALA A 129 -8.29 16.36 1.99
N SER A 130 -9.15 17.38 1.88
CA SER A 130 -9.29 18.46 2.86
C SER A 130 -10.65 18.29 3.55
N CYS A 131 -10.65 17.89 4.82
CA CYS A 131 -11.85 17.48 5.55
C CYS A 131 -12.29 18.54 6.58
N ARG A 132 -13.60 18.74 6.70
CA ARG A 132 -14.19 19.73 7.61
C ARG A 132 -14.09 19.26 9.06
N LYS A 133 -13.60 20.13 9.95
CA LYS A 133 -13.61 19.98 11.41
C LYS A 133 -14.98 20.36 11.98
N ARG A 134 -15.24 20.02 13.24
CA ARG A 134 -16.48 20.43 13.94
C ARG A 134 -16.64 21.95 14.01
N ASN A 135 -15.55 22.69 14.12
CA ASN A 135 -15.53 24.16 14.11
C ASN A 135 -15.62 24.81 12.71
N GLY A 136 -16.01 24.05 11.68
CA GLY A 136 -16.17 24.53 10.30
C GLY A 136 -14.88 24.72 9.50
N ARG A 137 -13.70 24.82 10.14
CA ARG A 137 -12.40 24.90 9.44
C ARG A 137 -12.08 23.59 8.73
N TYR A 138 -11.18 23.63 7.75
CA TYR A 138 -10.75 22.44 7.00
C TYR A 138 -9.33 22.03 7.35
N ARG A 139 -9.08 20.72 7.41
CA ARG A 139 -7.76 20.12 7.65
C ARG A 139 -7.38 19.23 6.48
N ASN A 140 -6.17 19.41 5.95
CA ASN A 140 -5.61 18.47 4.98
C ASN A 140 -5.27 17.16 5.70
N THR A 141 -5.70 16.05 5.13
CA THR A 141 -5.56 14.71 5.72
C THR A 141 -5.36 13.68 4.62
N SER A 142 -4.82 12.53 5.01
CA SER A 142 -4.65 11.39 4.11
C SER A 142 -4.83 10.09 4.86
N ILE A 143 -5.20 9.04 4.14
CA ILE A 143 -5.31 7.69 4.68
C ILE A 143 -4.91 6.68 3.62
N ARG A 144 -4.28 5.58 4.03
CA ARG A 144 -3.89 4.49 3.13
C ARG A 144 -5.12 3.63 2.84
N LEU A 145 -5.38 3.36 1.56
CA LEU A 145 -6.35 2.37 1.15
C LEU A 145 -5.73 0.98 1.32
N ASN A 146 -6.42 0.09 2.02
CA ASN A 146 -5.98 -1.27 2.29
C ASN A 146 -6.87 -2.27 1.56
N ASP A 147 -6.31 -3.46 1.32
CA ASP A 147 -6.98 -4.60 0.71
C ASP A 147 -7.67 -4.25 -0.61
N ILE A 148 -7.01 -3.51 -1.52
CA ILE A 148 -7.54 -3.31 -2.87
C ILE A 148 -6.55 -3.86 -3.89
N HIS A 149 -7.04 -4.79 -4.70
CA HIS A 149 -6.26 -5.56 -5.65
C HIS A 149 -6.86 -5.50 -7.06
N ASN A 150 -6.02 -5.72 -8.07
CA ASN A 150 -6.47 -5.90 -9.45
C ASN A 150 -6.48 -7.39 -9.78
N ARG A 151 -7.66 -7.95 -10.07
CA ARG A 151 -7.84 -9.32 -10.57
C ARG A 151 -8.32 -9.28 -12.02
N ASN A 152 -7.41 -9.50 -12.96
CA ASN A 152 -7.68 -9.50 -14.40
C ASN A 152 -8.50 -8.28 -14.89
N GLY A 153 -8.09 -7.08 -14.49
CA GLY A 153 -8.76 -5.83 -14.85
C GLY A 153 -9.97 -5.45 -13.99
N ARG A 154 -10.27 -6.21 -12.93
CA ARG A 154 -11.33 -5.92 -11.96
C ARG A 154 -10.72 -5.55 -10.61
N LEU A 155 -11.08 -4.38 -10.08
CA LEU A 155 -10.77 -4.01 -8.70
C LEU A 155 -11.58 -4.90 -7.74
N THR A 156 -10.92 -5.49 -6.76
CA THR A 156 -11.56 -6.27 -5.69
C THR A 156 -10.96 -5.87 -4.35
N TYR A 157 -11.72 -6.17 -3.28
CA TYR A 157 -11.11 -6.37 -1.98
C TYR A 157 -10.30 -7.67 -1.96
#